data_AF-A0A3P6E4V9-F1
#
_entry.id   AF-A0A3P6E4V9-F1
#
_cell.length_a   1.000
_cell.length_b   1.000
_cell.length_c   1.000
_cell.angle_alpha   90.00
_cell.angle_beta   90.00
_cell.angle_gamma   90.00
#
_symmetry.space_group_name_H-M   'P 1'
#
loop_
_entity.id
_entity.type
_entity.pdbx_description
1 polymer ?
#
loop_
_entity_poly.entity_id
_entity_poly.type
_entity_poly.pdbx_seq_one_letter_code
_entity_poly.pdbx_strand_id
1 'polypeptide(L)'
;MSRPIPIEMMVQEFKKNHTNSHLFKIDNFSLLTKYEIDCIESSVFDLCGRKWKILVNYDEDEEHVSIFLENQDPLDVELEYQVYVVSQLKAVWYPKVNVKWDFSASSKPIAKGITNLMSLDDLKSKGFLIEDCCMFGASLPDQKTERPGTVECFSLIEKPLNNKVTWMMTKFSSFDPEKAHQSNEFIVGNRKWRIEVHPRGLRK
;
A
#
# COMPACT_ATOMS: atom_id res chain seq x y z
N MET A 1 -10.62 10.94 24.58
CA MET A 1 -10.09 10.70 23.22
C MET A 1 -10.15 9.21 22.96
N SER A 2 -10.87 8.76 21.93
CA SER A 2 -10.92 7.35 21.56
C SER A 2 -9.54 6.87 21.14
N ARG A 3 -9.13 5.67 21.55
CA ARG A 3 -7.86 5.08 21.13
C ARG A 3 -7.84 4.96 19.59
N PRO A 4 -6.71 5.24 18.92
CA PRO A 4 -6.56 4.97 17.49
C PRO A 4 -6.92 3.51 17.20
N ILE A 5 -7.71 3.27 16.17
CA ILE A 5 -8.05 1.93 15.71
C ILE A 5 -6.79 1.36 15.05
N PRO A 6 -6.33 0.14 15.41
CA PRO A 6 -5.24 -0.51 14.68
C PRO A 6 -5.53 -0.55 13.18
N ILE A 7 -4.53 -0.27 12.35
CA ILE A 7 -4.73 -0.18 10.89
C ILE A 7 -5.32 -1.48 10.33
N GLU A 8 -4.96 -2.63 10.89
CA GLU A 8 -5.49 -3.94 10.49
C GLU A 8 -7.00 -4.04 10.74
N MET A 9 -7.48 -3.52 11.87
CA MET A 9 -8.90 -3.50 12.21
C MET A 9 -9.67 -2.55 11.29
N MET A 10 -9.09 -1.40 10.96
CA MET A 10 -9.68 -0.45 10.01
C MET A 10 -9.76 -1.05 8.61
N VAL A 11 -8.70 -1.70 8.15
CA VAL A 11 -8.68 -2.41 6.86
C VAL A 11 -9.71 -3.54 6.82
N GLN A 12 -9.83 -4.33 7.90
CA GLN A 12 -10.84 -5.39 7.99
C GLN A 12 -12.27 -4.84 7.92
N GLU A 13 -12.56 -3.79 8.67
CA GLU A 13 -13.88 -3.15 8.66
C GLU A 13 -14.17 -2.50 7.29
N PHE A 14 -13.18 -1.86 6.69
CA PHE A 14 -13.31 -1.28 5.35
C PHE A 14 -13.65 -2.36 4.33
N LYS A 15 -12.93 -3.48 4.32
CA LYS A 15 -13.16 -4.60 3.38
C LYS A 15 -14.54 -5.23 3.51
N LYS A 16 -15.06 -5.30 4.74
CA LYS A 16 -16.40 -5.82 5.01
C LYS A 16 -17.49 -4.93 4.40
N ASN A 17 -17.28 -3.61 4.45
CA ASN A 17 -18.24 -2.63 3.94
C ASN A 17 -18.02 -2.26 2.46
N HIS A 18 -16.85 -2.62 1.89
CA HIS A 18 -16.46 -2.35 0.50
C HIS A 18 -15.96 -3.62 -0.18
N THR A 19 -16.84 -4.60 -0.35
CA THR A 19 -16.49 -5.92 -0.92
C THR A 19 -15.93 -5.81 -2.35
N ASN A 20 -16.39 -4.83 -3.12
CA ASN A 20 -15.86 -4.51 -4.45
C ASN A 20 -14.72 -3.48 -4.40
N SER A 21 -13.72 -3.68 -3.54
CA SER A 21 -12.56 -2.77 -3.50
C SER A 21 -11.22 -3.49 -3.43
N HIS A 22 -10.20 -2.78 -3.89
CA HIS A 22 -8.80 -3.09 -3.66
C HIS A 22 -8.14 -1.90 -2.98
N LEU A 23 -7.46 -2.14 -1.86
CA LEU A 23 -6.68 -1.14 -1.15
C LEU A 23 -5.19 -1.32 -1.45
N PHE A 24 -4.51 -0.23 -1.75
CA PHE A 24 -3.09 -0.20 -2.06
C PHE A 24 -2.37 0.70 -1.05
N LYS A 25 -1.69 0.09 -0.09
CA LYS A 25 -0.90 0.79 0.92
C LYS A 25 0.51 1.01 0.40
N ILE A 26 1.01 2.24 0.53
CA ILE A 26 2.39 2.62 0.23
C ILE A 26 3.07 3.01 1.55
N ASP A 27 4.06 2.22 1.95
CA ASP A 27 4.94 2.47 3.11
C ASP A 27 6.20 3.22 2.66
N ASN A 28 6.70 4.07 3.55
CA ASN A 28 7.85 4.93 3.34
C ASN A 28 7.65 5.91 2.18
N PHE A 29 6.52 6.62 2.20
CA PHE A 29 6.10 7.54 1.15
C PHE A 29 7.13 8.65 0.87
N SER A 30 7.83 9.12 1.91
CA SER A 30 8.92 10.10 1.79
C SER A 30 10.07 9.64 0.90
N LEU A 31 10.21 8.34 0.66
CA LEU A 31 11.22 7.82 -0.27
C LEU A 31 10.83 8.05 -1.74
N LEU A 32 9.55 8.26 -2.06
CA LEU A 32 9.17 8.69 -3.41
C LEU A 32 9.82 10.03 -3.72
N THR A 33 9.63 11.00 -2.82
CA THR A 33 10.13 12.36 -3.02
C THR A 33 11.66 12.38 -2.98
N LYS A 34 12.27 11.62 -2.06
CA LYS A 34 13.74 11.55 -1.94
C LYS A 34 14.44 11.01 -3.19
N TYR A 35 13.82 10.06 -3.88
CA TYR A 35 14.41 9.38 -5.03
C TYR A 35 13.75 9.77 -6.36
N GLU A 36 12.96 10.84 -6.38
CA GLU A 36 12.31 11.36 -7.59
C GLU A 36 11.50 10.27 -8.31
N ILE A 37 10.80 9.43 -7.55
CA ILE A 37 9.93 8.38 -8.10
C ILE A 37 8.59 9.01 -8.46
N ASP A 38 8.35 9.12 -9.76
CA ASP A 38 7.17 9.75 -10.36
C ASP A 38 5.91 8.88 -10.30
N CYS A 39 6.06 7.55 -10.37
CA CYS A 39 4.97 6.60 -10.44
C CYS A 39 5.25 5.32 -9.65
N ILE A 40 4.27 4.90 -8.85
CA ILE A 40 4.21 3.57 -8.23
C ILE A 40 2.99 2.84 -8.76
N GLU A 41 3.19 1.57 -9.14
CA GLU A 41 2.12 0.66 -9.53
C GLU A 41 1.86 -0.42 -8.48
N SER A 42 0.59 -0.81 -8.35
CA SER A 42 0.20 -2.02 -7.64
C SER A 42 0.55 -3.27 -8.45
N SER A 43 0.50 -4.42 -7.79
CA SER A 43 0.38 -5.70 -8.49
C SER A 43 -0.93 -5.75 -9.27
N VAL A 44 -1.01 -6.67 -10.25
CA VAL A 44 -2.28 -6.94 -10.93
C VAL A 44 -3.23 -7.63 -9.95
N PHE A 45 -4.41 -7.05 -9.75
CA PHE A 45 -5.46 -7.62 -8.90
C PHE A 45 -6.74 -7.89 -9.69
N ASP A 46 -7.52 -8.87 -9.21
CA ASP A 46 -8.86 -9.17 -9.73
C ASP A 46 -9.90 -8.34 -9.00
N LEU A 47 -10.74 -7.63 -9.75
CA LEU A 47 -11.91 -6.94 -9.23
C LEU A 47 -13.09 -7.18 -10.16
N CYS A 48 -14.10 -7.89 -9.65
CA CYS A 48 -15.29 -8.29 -10.39
C CYS A 48 -14.96 -9.08 -11.68
N GLY A 49 -14.01 -10.03 -11.58
CA GLY A 49 -13.62 -10.91 -12.69
C GLY A 49 -12.81 -10.23 -13.79
N ARG A 50 -12.27 -9.05 -13.50
CA ARG A 50 -11.45 -8.24 -14.41
C ARG A 50 -10.13 -7.90 -13.73
N LYS A 51 -9.05 -7.82 -14.50
CA LYS A 51 -7.72 -7.51 -13.98
C LYS A 51 -7.41 -6.03 -14.07
N TRP A 52 -6.88 -5.50 -12.98
CA TRP A 52 -6.60 -4.07 -12.81
C TRP A 52 -5.25 -3.83 -12.16
N LYS A 53 -4.73 -2.62 -12.35
CA LYS A 53 -3.66 -2.02 -11.56
C LYS A 53 -4.11 -0.66 -11.02
N ILE A 54 -3.65 -0.30 -9.82
CA ILE A 54 -3.69 1.06 -9.33
C ILE A 54 -2.33 1.70 -9.62
N LEU A 55 -2.36 2.90 -10.20
CA LEU A 55 -1.19 3.73 -10.44
C LEU A 55 -1.30 4.95 -9.53
N VAL A 56 -0.26 5.23 -8.76
CA VAL A 56 -0.16 6.42 -7.91
C VAL A 56 1.02 7.24 -8.41
N ASN A 57 0.72 8.45 -8.88
CA ASN A 57 1.74 9.36 -9.38
C ASN A 57 1.96 10.49 -8.38
N TYR A 58 3.20 10.90 -8.22
CA TYR A 58 3.58 12.08 -7.45
C TYR A 58 4.20 13.11 -8.41
N ASP A 59 3.55 14.25 -8.53
CA ASP A 59 4.06 15.41 -9.24
C ASP A 59 4.90 16.24 -8.25
N GLU A 60 6.21 16.31 -8.46
CA GLU A 60 7.12 17.02 -7.58
C GLU A 60 7.01 18.54 -7.74
N ASP A 61 6.75 19.03 -8.95
CA ASP A 61 6.65 20.46 -9.23
C ASP A 61 5.42 21.07 -8.56
N GLU A 62 4.29 20.36 -8.64
CA GLU A 62 3.03 20.79 -8.02
C GLU A 62 2.87 20.26 -6.58
N GLU A 63 3.72 19.33 -6.13
CA GLU A 63 3.59 18.58 -4.88
C GLU A 63 2.22 17.88 -4.71
N HIS A 64 1.68 17.35 -5.81
CA HIS A 64 0.36 16.71 -5.85
C HIS A 64 0.43 15.22 -6.14
N VAL A 65 -0.45 14.47 -5.49
CA VAL A 65 -0.67 13.06 -5.78
C VAL A 65 -1.83 12.89 -6.75
N SER A 66 -1.66 12.02 -7.73
CA SER A 66 -2.70 11.56 -8.65
C SER A 66 -2.89 10.05 -8.52
N ILE A 67 -4.09 9.57 -8.83
CA ILE A 67 -4.41 8.14 -8.76
C ILE A 67 -5.18 7.71 -10.01
N PHE A 68 -4.82 6.56 -10.55
CA PHE A 68 -5.48 5.96 -11.71
C PHE A 68 -5.76 4.49 -11.50
N LEU A 69 -6.81 4.02 -12.16
CA LEU A 69 -7.16 2.62 -12.31
C LEU A 69 -6.92 2.23 -13.78
N GLU A 70 -6.11 1.21 -14.01
CA GLU A 70 -5.75 0.74 -15.35
C GLU A 70 -6.24 -0.68 -15.59
N ASN A 71 -7.00 -0.90 -16.66
CA ASN A 71 -7.41 -2.24 -17.08
C ASN A 71 -6.24 -3.00 -17.69
N GLN A 72 -6.04 -4.25 -17.29
CA GLN A 72 -4.94 -5.09 -17.80
C GLN A 72 -5.38 -6.00 -18.95
N ASP A 73 -6.68 -6.26 -19.08
CA ASP A 73 -7.28 -6.98 -20.19
C ASP A 73 -8.23 -6.03 -20.95
N PRO A 74 -8.42 -6.19 -22.27
CA PRO A 74 -9.42 -5.44 -23.03
C PRO A 74 -10.81 -5.63 -22.41
N LEU A 75 -11.54 -4.53 -22.27
CA LEU A 75 -12.90 -4.50 -21.76
C LEU A 75 -13.80 -3.99 -22.87
N ASP A 76 -15.04 -4.45 -22.95
CA ASP A 76 -16.05 -3.94 -23.88
C ASP A 76 -17.28 -3.49 -23.08
N VAL A 77 -17.06 -2.56 -22.15
CA VAL A 77 -18.07 -2.14 -21.19
C VAL A 77 -17.78 -0.74 -20.65
N GLU A 78 -18.84 0.05 -20.47
CA GLU A 78 -18.82 1.26 -19.65
C GLU A 78 -18.96 0.88 -18.18
N LEU A 79 -18.03 1.34 -17.35
CA LEU A 79 -18.01 1.05 -15.93
C LEU A 79 -18.07 2.32 -15.10
N GLU A 80 -18.84 2.24 -14.03
CA GLU A 80 -18.78 3.18 -12.91
C GLU A 80 -17.76 2.68 -11.90
N TYR A 81 -16.76 3.51 -11.58
CA TYR A 81 -15.68 3.18 -10.67
C TYR A 81 -15.35 4.37 -9.74
N GLN A 82 -14.67 4.08 -8.64
CA GLN A 82 -14.08 5.10 -7.77
C GLN A 82 -12.59 4.83 -7.61
N VAL A 83 -11.81 5.90 -7.48
CA VAL A 83 -10.42 5.89 -7.00
C VAL A 83 -10.30 6.94 -5.89
N TYR A 84 -9.61 6.59 -4.80
CA TYR A 84 -9.60 7.41 -3.60
C TYR A 84 -8.38 7.17 -2.71
N VAL A 85 -8.16 8.08 -1.77
CA VAL A 85 -7.26 7.93 -0.63
C VAL A 85 -8.08 7.70 0.64
N VAL A 86 -7.59 6.84 1.54
CA VAL A 86 -8.27 6.40 2.75
C VAL A 86 -7.49 6.86 3.99
N SER A 87 -8.19 7.43 4.95
CA SER A 87 -7.59 7.82 6.23
C SER A 87 -7.28 6.58 7.06
N GLN A 88 -6.10 6.55 7.67
CA GLN A 88 -5.70 5.44 8.53
C GLN A 88 -6.20 5.57 9.97
N LEU A 89 -6.76 6.72 10.35
CA LEU A 89 -7.27 6.97 11.71
C LEU A 89 -8.78 6.75 11.82
N LYS A 90 -9.50 6.91 10.72
CA LYS A 90 -10.96 6.95 10.67
C LYS A 90 -11.42 6.29 9.38
N ALA A 91 -12.62 5.71 9.39
CA ALA A 91 -13.26 5.16 8.19
C ALA A 91 -13.76 6.27 7.24
N VAL A 92 -12.82 7.06 6.71
CA VAL A 92 -13.06 8.19 5.82
C VAL A 92 -12.17 8.04 4.60
N TRP A 93 -12.70 8.34 3.43
CA TRP A 93 -11.97 8.35 2.17
C TRP A 93 -12.39 9.54 1.31
N TYR A 94 -11.52 9.91 0.39
CA TYR A 94 -11.72 11.03 -0.53
C TYR A 94 -11.14 10.74 -1.92
N PRO A 95 -11.79 11.20 -2.99
CA PRO A 95 -13.14 11.78 -3.03
C PRO A 95 -14.21 10.69 -2.91
N LYS A 96 -15.44 11.12 -2.63
CA LYS A 96 -16.63 10.26 -2.68
C LYS A 96 -17.40 10.51 -3.96
N VAL A 97 -16.72 10.31 -5.08
CA VAL A 97 -17.26 10.54 -6.42
C VAL A 97 -17.14 9.27 -7.25
N ASN A 98 -18.20 8.99 -8.00
CA ASN A 98 -18.20 7.93 -8.99
C ASN A 98 -17.83 8.51 -10.35
N VAL A 99 -16.95 7.83 -11.07
CA VAL A 99 -16.54 8.18 -12.42
C VAL A 99 -17.08 7.10 -13.35
N LYS A 100 -17.75 7.51 -14.43
CA LYS A 100 -18.13 6.61 -15.52
C LYS A 100 -17.12 6.73 -16.64
N TRP A 101 -16.65 5.60 -17.13
CA TRP A 101 -15.74 5.56 -18.26
C TRP A 101 -15.99 4.34 -19.14
N ASP A 102 -15.94 4.57 -20.45
CA ASP A 102 -16.02 3.52 -21.46
C ASP A 102 -14.64 2.94 -21.75
N PHE A 103 -14.41 1.70 -21.30
CA PHE A 103 -13.15 0.98 -21.53
C PHE A 103 -13.13 0.22 -22.87
N SER A 104 -14.22 0.22 -23.66
CA SER A 104 -14.33 -0.45 -24.97
C SER A 104 -13.46 0.15 -26.08
N ALA A 105 -13.03 1.39 -25.91
CA ALA A 105 -12.42 2.18 -26.97
C ALA A 105 -10.96 1.79 -27.32
N SER A 106 -10.36 0.77 -26.69
CA SER A 106 -8.94 0.46 -26.87
C SER A 106 -8.61 -1.03 -26.76
N SER A 107 -7.74 -1.49 -27.68
CA SER A 107 -7.07 -2.79 -27.58
C SER A 107 -5.87 -2.81 -26.62
N LYS A 108 -5.47 -1.64 -26.12
CA LYS A 108 -4.39 -1.45 -25.12
C LYS A 108 -4.98 -1.09 -23.75
N PRO A 109 -4.26 -1.37 -22.65
CA PRO A 109 -4.57 -0.86 -21.31
C PRO A 109 -4.87 0.65 -21.33
N ILE A 110 -5.91 1.05 -20.60
CA ILE A 110 -6.33 2.43 -20.41
C ILE A 110 -6.25 2.73 -18.91
N ALA A 111 -5.41 3.69 -18.54
CA ALA A 111 -5.41 4.27 -17.20
C ALA A 111 -6.38 5.45 -17.12
N LYS A 112 -7.33 5.40 -16.18
CA LYS A 112 -8.27 6.51 -15.91
C LYS A 112 -8.42 6.75 -14.42
N GLY A 113 -8.55 8.01 -14.04
CA GLY A 113 -8.53 8.39 -12.64
C GLY A 113 -8.57 9.90 -12.43
N ILE A 114 -7.97 10.34 -11.34
CA ILE A 114 -8.04 11.71 -10.87
C ILE A 114 -6.62 12.27 -10.79
N THR A 115 -6.36 13.26 -11.63
CA THR A 115 -5.18 14.11 -11.58
C THR A 115 -5.31 15.11 -10.44
N ASN A 116 -4.20 15.43 -9.76
CA ASN A 116 -4.15 16.39 -8.67
C ASN A 116 -5.20 16.10 -7.58
N LEU A 117 -5.31 14.83 -7.20
CA LEU A 117 -6.25 14.34 -6.19
C LEU A 117 -6.12 15.13 -4.88
N MET A 118 -4.87 15.30 -4.42
CA MET A 118 -4.56 15.95 -3.15
C MET A 118 -3.09 16.38 -3.13
N SER A 119 -2.80 17.56 -2.56
CA SER A 119 -1.42 17.97 -2.28
C SER A 119 -0.80 17.12 -1.16
N LEU A 120 0.53 17.06 -1.13
CA LEU A 120 1.26 16.37 -0.07
C LEU A 120 0.95 16.95 1.33
N ASP A 121 0.77 18.26 1.42
CA ASP A 121 0.40 18.95 2.66
C ASP A 121 -1.03 18.63 3.11
N ASP A 122 -1.97 18.51 2.18
CA ASP A 122 -3.32 18.08 2.48
C ASP A 122 -3.35 16.61 2.92
N LEU A 123 -2.57 15.74 2.28
CA LEU A 123 -2.44 14.34 2.71
C LEU A 123 -2.00 14.23 4.17
N LYS A 124 -1.00 15.03 4.57
CA LYS A 124 -0.51 15.10 5.95
C LYS A 124 -1.58 15.70 6.89
N SER A 125 -2.04 16.91 6.60
CA SER A 125 -2.90 17.69 7.50
C SER A 125 -4.31 17.09 7.65
N LYS A 126 -4.83 16.40 6.63
CA LYS A 126 -6.14 15.74 6.66
C LYS A 126 -6.06 14.28 7.15
N GLY A 127 -4.87 13.78 7.47
CA GLY A 127 -4.68 12.45 8.09
C GLY A 127 -4.83 11.27 7.12
N PHE A 128 -4.34 11.45 5.90
CA PHE A 128 -4.23 10.39 4.89
C PHE A 128 -2.80 9.83 4.79
N LEU A 129 -1.78 10.68 4.95
CA LEU A 129 -0.38 10.31 5.12
C LEU A 129 -0.03 10.31 6.62
N ILE A 130 0.16 9.12 7.19
CA ILE A 130 0.39 8.92 8.62
C ILE A 130 1.52 7.93 8.81
N GLU A 131 2.46 8.25 9.70
CA GLU A 131 3.66 7.42 9.94
C GLU A 131 4.37 7.04 8.62
N ASP A 132 4.46 8.02 7.71
CA ASP A 132 5.05 7.86 6.37
C ASP A 132 4.39 6.77 5.51
N CYS A 133 3.13 6.45 5.80
CA CYS A 133 2.31 5.50 5.07
C CYS A 133 1.10 6.21 4.47
N CYS A 134 0.75 5.89 3.24
CA CYS A 134 -0.48 6.34 2.60
C CYS A 134 -1.29 5.13 2.11
N MET A 135 -2.62 5.21 2.12
CA MET A 135 -3.48 4.11 1.68
C MET A 135 -4.43 4.59 0.60
N PHE A 136 -4.26 4.06 -0.59
CA PHE A 136 -5.10 4.33 -1.75
C PHE A 136 -6.08 3.20 -1.97
N GLY A 137 -7.08 3.42 -2.81
CA GLY A 137 -8.02 2.37 -3.18
C GLY A 137 -8.76 2.64 -4.46
N ALA A 138 -9.30 1.56 -5.02
CA ALA A 138 -10.21 1.58 -6.14
C ALA A 138 -11.41 0.67 -5.87
N SER A 139 -12.58 1.02 -6.38
CA SER A 139 -13.78 0.20 -6.27
C SER A 139 -14.68 0.27 -7.51
N LEU A 140 -15.51 -0.76 -7.67
CA LEU A 140 -16.58 -0.83 -8.67
C LEU A 140 -17.93 -0.89 -7.94
N PRO A 141 -18.53 0.27 -7.58
CA PRO A 141 -19.69 0.32 -6.68
C PRO A 141 -20.94 -0.38 -7.23
N ASP A 142 -21.13 -0.37 -8.55
CA ASP A 142 -22.33 -0.92 -9.20
C ASP A 142 -22.25 -2.42 -9.48
N GLN A 143 -21.07 -3.01 -9.30
CA GLN A 143 -20.87 -4.44 -9.49
C GLN A 143 -21.20 -5.17 -8.18
N LYS A 144 -21.68 -6.41 -8.25
CA LYS A 144 -21.87 -7.24 -7.06
C LYS A 144 -20.81 -8.33 -7.03
N THR A 145 -20.17 -8.50 -5.88
CA THR A 145 -19.26 -9.62 -5.62
C THR A 145 -19.53 -10.19 -4.24
N GLU A 146 -19.39 -11.51 -4.13
CA GLU A 146 -19.41 -12.22 -2.84
C GLU A 146 -17.99 -12.31 -2.23
N ARG A 147 -16.95 -11.91 -2.97
CA ARG A 147 -15.57 -11.92 -2.49
C ARG A 147 -15.28 -10.70 -1.61
N PRO A 148 -14.55 -10.83 -0.50
CA PRO A 148 -14.14 -9.68 0.29
C PRO A 148 -13.15 -8.80 -0.50
N GLY A 149 -13.12 -7.51 -0.17
CA GLY A 149 -12.14 -6.58 -0.73
C GLY A 149 -10.71 -7.01 -0.43
N THR A 150 -9.79 -6.66 -1.32
CA THR A 150 -8.38 -7.06 -1.24
C THR A 150 -7.50 -5.91 -0.72
N VAL A 151 -6.31 -6.24 -0.24
CA VAL A 151 -5.30 -5.24 0.17
C VAL A 151 -3.92 -5.69 -0.28
N GLU A 152 -3.14 -4.73 -0.74
CA GLU A 152 -1.73 -4.86 -1.05
C GLU A 152 -0.93 -3.81 -0.26
N CYS A 153 0.32 -4.12 0.08
CA CYS A 153 1.25 -3.19 0.68
C CYS A 153 2.54 -3.16 -0.16
N PHE A 154 2.84 -2.01 -0.73
CA PHE A 154 4.12 -1.68 -1.34
C PHE A 154 4.99 -0.95 -0.32
N SER A 155 6.27 -1.28 -0.24
CA SER A 155 7.19 -0.61 0.69
C SER A 155 8.50 -0.32 -0.01
N LEU A 156 8.88 0.95 -0.04
CA LEU A 156 10.22 1.38 -0.45
C LEU A 156 11.18 1.14 0.70
N ILE A 157 12.32 0.51 0.41
CA ILE A 157 13.32 0.19 1.43
C ILE A 157 14.66 0.73 0.95
N GLU A 158 15.24 1.63 1.72
CA GLU A 158 16.65 1.98 1.57
C GLU A 158 17.50 0.76 1.92
N LYS A 159 18.21 0.23 0.93
CA LYS A 159 19.03 -0.94 1.15
C LYS A 159 20.24 -0.57 2.01
N PRO A 160 20.64 -1.44 2.95
CA PRO A 160 21.88 -1.26 3.69
C PRO A 160 23.08 -1.32 2.75
N LEU A 161 24.24 -0.81 3.19
CA LEU A 161 25.49 -0.86 2.43
C LEU A 161 25.75 -2.31 1.96
N ASN A 162 25.99 -2.50 0.65
CA ASN A 162 26.15 -3.81 0.00
C ASN A 162 24.94 -4.77 0.09
N ASN A 163 23.73 -4.24 0.36
CA ASN A 163 22.49 -5.02 0.50
C ASN A 163 22.57 -6.13 1.55
N LYS A 164 23.47 -6.00 2.54
CA LYS A 164 23.71 -7.01 3.57
C LYS A 164 23.67 -6.39 4.95
N VAL A 165 22.98 -7.08 5.86
CA VAL A 165 23.16 -6.88 7.30
C VAL A 165 23.96 -8.05 7.81
N THR A 166 25.05 -7.77 8.53
CA THR A 166 25.92 -8.81 9.10
C THR A 166 25.95 -8.66 10.62
N TRP A 167 25.74 -9.77 11.32
CA TRP A 167 25.94 -9.84 12.77
C TRP A 167 27.13 -10.75 13.07
N MET A 168 28.18 -10.18 13.65
CA MET A 168 29.36 -10.95 14.08
C MET A 168 29.12 -11.51 15.49
N MET A 169 29.07 -12.84 15.60
CA MET A 169 28.85 -13.55 16.86
C MET A 169 30.21 -14.02 17.42
N THR A 170 30.78 -13.27 18.36
CA THR A 170 32.13 -13.55 18.88
C THR A 170 32.18 -14.71 19.90
N LYS A 171 31.05 -15.10 20.49
CA LYS A 171 30.98 -16.16 21.51
C LYS A 171 29.80 -17.10 21.32
N PHE A 172 29.56 -17.55 20.07
CA PHE A 172 28.43 -18.43 19.75
C PHE A 172 28.37 -19.69 20.64
N SER A 173 29.52 -20.30 20.95
CA SER A 173 29.60 -21.47 21.83
C SER A 173 29.20 -21.22 23.29
N SER A 174 29.12 -19.96 23.72
CA SER A 174 28.67 -19.57 25.07
C SER A 174 27.16 -19.32 25.15
N PHE A 175 26.45 -19.39 24.02
CA PHE A 175 25.01 -19.16 24.00
C PHE A 175 24.29 -20.31 24.69
N ASP A 176 23.31 -19.97 25.53
CA ASP A 176 22.39 -20.95 26.09
C ASP A 176 21.67 -21.66 24.92
N PRO A 177 21.89 -22.97 24.72
CA PRO A 177 21.37 -23.68 23.57
C PRO A 177 19.85 -23.86 23.60
N GLU A 178 19.20 -23.65 24.74
CA GLU A 178 17.75 -23.75 24.90
C GLU A 178 17.03 -22.41 24.69
N LYS A 179 17.77 -21.30 24.51
CA LYS A 179 17.19 -19.95 24.35
C LYS A 179 17.44 -19.37 22.96
N ALA A 180 16.53 -18.49 22.57
CA ALA A 180 16.73 -17.59 21.45
C ALA A 180 17.73 -16.49 21.82
N HIS A 181 18.64 -16.16 20.90
CA HIS A 181 19.58 -15.06 21.06
C HIS A 181 19.38 -14.06 19.93
N GLN A 182 19.37 -12.77 20.29
CA GLN A 182 19.11 -11.70 19.35
C GLN A 182 20.36 -10.85 19.14
N SER A 183 20.54 -10.34 17.92
CA SER A 183 21.49 -9.28 17.64
C SER A 183 21.11 -7.98 18.37
N ASN A 184 22.04 -7.02 18.37
CA ASN A 184 21.65 -5.63 18.61
C ASN A 184 20.57 -5.21 17.59
N GLU A 185 19.70 -4.30 18.01
CA GLU A 185 18.73 -3.67 17.13
C GLU A 185 19.43 -2.86 16.06
N PHE A 186 18.97 -2.98 14.82
CA PHE A 186 19.41 -2.17 13.70
C PHE A 186 18.19 -1.69 12.89
N ILE A 187 18.37 -0.61 12.13
CA ILE A 187 17.29 0.03 11.38
C ILE A 187 17.50 -0.21 9.89
N VAL A 188 16.47 -0.70 9.19
CA VAL A 188 16.43 -0.83 7.73
C VAL A 188 15.05 -0.38 7.25
N GLY A 189 15.01 0.56 6.30
CA GLY A 189 13.78 1.10 5.73
C GLY A 189 12.78 1.58 6.79
N ASN A 190 13.24 2.33 7.79
CA ASN A 190 12.49 2.85 8.95
C ASN A 190 11.95 1.82 9.96
N ARG A 191 12.20 0.53 9.74
CA ARG A 191 11.80 -0.53 10.67
C ARG A 191 12.97 -0.96 11.54
N LYS A 192 12.67 -1.26 12.81
CA LYS A 192 13.61 -1.83 13.77
C LYS A 192 13.64 -3.34 13.61
N TRP A 193 14.82 -3.88 13.32
CA TRP A 193 15.03 -5.29 13.09
C TRP A 193 16.04 -5.85 14.09
N ARG A 194 15.91 -7.15 14.37
CA ARG A 194 16.89 -7.98 15.08
C ARG A 194 17.02 -9.29 14.33
N ILE A 195 18.24 -9.82 14.28
CA ILE A 195 18.47 -11.20 13.82
C ILE A 195 18.34 -12.09 15.06
N GLU A 196 17.43 -13.06 15.01
CA GLU A 196 17.24 -14.06 16.07
C GLU A 196 17.81 -15.40 15.64
N VAL A 197 18.54 -16.06 16.53
CA VAL A 197 19.11 -17.40 16.32
C VAL A 197 18.69 -18.31 17.46
N HIS A 198 18.18 -19.49 17.09
CA HIS A 198 17.94 -20.60 18.02
C HIS A 198 19.05 -21.65 17.81
N PRO A 199 20.00 -21.81 18.74
CA PRO A 199 21.15 -22.71 18.53
C PRO A 199 20.76 -24.16 18.25
N ARG A 200 19.61 -24.63 18.76
CA ARG A 200 19.06 -25.97 18.51
C ARG A 200 17.91 -26.03 17.49
N GLY A 201 17.61 -24.92 16.83
CA GLY A 201 16.43 -24.78 15.99
C GLY A 201 15.14 -24.67 16.79
N LEU A 202 14.01 -24.55 16.08
CA LEU A 202 12.68 -24.49 16.66
C LEU A 202 12.20 -25.91 16.96
N ARG A 203 11.75 -26.17 18.20
CA ARG A 203 11.04 -27.41 18.52
C ARG A 203 9.71 -27.40 17.74
N LYS A 204 9.55 -28.36 16.83
CA LYS A 204 8.28 -28.62 16.15
C LYS A 204 7.32 -29.38 17.07
#